data_AF-A0A958BAW8-F1
#
_entry.id   AF-A0A958BAW8-F1
#
_cell.length_a   1.000
_cell.length_b   1.000
_cell.length_c   1.000
_cell.angle_alpha   90.00
_cell.angle_beta   90.00
_cell.angle_gamma   90.00
#
_symmetry.space_group_name_H-M   'P 1'
#
loop_
_entity.id
_entity.type
_entity.pdbx_description
1 polymer ?
#
loop_
_entity_poly.entity_id
_entity_poly.type
_entity_poly.pdbx_seq_one_letter_code
_entity_poly.pdbx_strand_id
1 'polypeptide(L)'
;MAAPFPGTEMWDTLVEKGDVFSHNMDWSQLAIQADKAHFAFGDLDKETVERKWHEAHRRFYLRPRRIARIVARKDTWLRFPYYLKTAANMLMGLGEREAAAA
;
A
#
# COMPACT_ATOMS: atom_id res chain seq x y z
N MET A 1 2.78 3.05 -3.61
CA MET A 1 2.78 4.32 -4.38
C MET A 1 3.26 4.06 -5.80
N ALA A 2 2.98 4.94 -6.77
CA ALA A 2 3.56 4.83 -8.11
C ALA A 2 5.06 5.17 -8.07
N ALA A 3 5.89 4.33 -8.69
CA ALA A 3 7.32 4.54 -8.80
C ALA A 3 7.63 4.98 -10.25
N PRO A 4 8.29 6.14 -10.45
CA PRO A 4 8.61 6.59 -11.80
C PRO A 4 9.83 5.82 -12.31
N PHE A 5 9.61 4.82 -13.15
CA PHE A 5 10.69 4.06 -13.78
C PHE A 5 11.14 4.75 -15.08
N PRO A 6 12.46 4.83 -15.36
CA PRO A 6 12.97 5.36 -16.62
C PRO A 6 12.31 4.68 -17.84
N GLY A 7 11.91 5.48 -18.82
CA GLY A 7 11.23 5.00 -20.04
C GLY A 7 9.71 4.77 -19.88
N THR A 8 9.11 5.19 -18.77
CA THR A 8 7.64 5.26 -18.61
C THR A 8 7.14 6.68 -18.86
N GLU A 9 5.89 6.82 -19.31
CA GLU A 9 5.26 8.14 -19.51
C GLU A 9 5.27 8.99 -18.23
N MET A 10 5.15 8.34 -17.05
CA MET A 10 5.25 9.02 -15.76
C MET A 10 6.64 9.62 -15.54
N TRP A 11 7.70 8.90 -15.93
CA TRP A 11 9.06 9.41 -15.85
C TRP A 11 9.25 10.62 -16.74
N ASP A 12 8.84 10.52 -18.01
CA ASP A 12 8.97 11.62 -18.97
C ASP A 12 8.18 12.86 -18.50
N THR A 13 6.97 12.65 -17.98
CA THR A 13 6.13 13.71 -17.42
C THR A 13 6.78 14.38 -16.21
N LEU A 14 7.43 13.61 -15.33
CA LEU A 14 8.10 14.17 -14.15
C LEU A 14 9.42 14.85 -14.49
N VAL A 15 10.12 14.40 -15.53
CA VAL A 15 11.30 15.11 -16.06
C VAL A 15 10.91 16.44 -16.70
N GLU A 16 9.76 16.51 -17.37
CA GLU A 16 9.29 17.71 -18.05
C GLU A 16 8.59 18.71 -17.10
N LYS A 17 7.77 18.21 -16.15
CA LYS A 17 6.79 19.02 -15.41
C LYS A 17 6.88 18.89 -13.88
N GLY A 18 7.89 18.18 -13.39
CA GLY A 18 8.08 17.98 -11.95
C GLY A 18 9.55 17.85 -11.61
N ASP A 19 9.81 17.22 -10.46
CA ASP A 19 11.15 16.89 -10.02
C ASP A 19 11.20 15.43 -9.61
N VAL A 20 12.14 14.68 -10.20
CA VAL A 20 12.49 13.34 -9.74
C VAL A 20 13.78 13.45 -8.94
N PHE A 21 13.77 13.02 -7.68
CA PHE A 21 14.94 13.10 -6.80
C PHE A 21 15.96 11.98 -7.08
N SER A 22 16.23 11.68 -8.36
CA SER A 22 17.01 10.54 -8.84
C SER A 22 18.47 10.56 -8.38
N HIS A 23 19.07 11.74 -8.21
CA HIS A 23 20.47 11.88 -7.80
C HIS A 23 20.78 11.40 -6.37
N ASN A 24 19.79 11.41 -5.48
CA ASN A 24 19.91 10.96 -4.09
C ASN A 24 19.05 9.72 -3.80
N MET A 25 18.53 9.08 -4.84
CA MET A 25 17.58 7.98 -4.71
C MET A 25 18.30 6.63 -4.74
N ASP A 26 18.19 5.90 -3.63
CA ASP A 26 18.54 4.48 -3.60
C ASP A 26 17.44 3.69 -4.33
N TRP A 27 17.83 3.03 -5.42
CA TRP A 27 16.94 2.24 -6.27
C TRP A 27 16.26 1.08 -5.51
N SER A 28 16.83 0.62 -4.39
CA SER A 28 16.19 -0.36 -3.52
C SER A 28 14.90 0.17 -2.87
N GLN A 29 14.77 1.51 -2.77
CA GLN A 29 13.64 2.20 -2.15
C GLN A 29 12.50 2.51 -3.14
N LEU A 30 12.66 2.16 -4.42
CA LEU A 30 11.57 2.23 -5.41
C LEU A 30 10.63 1.01 -5.36
N ALA A 31 10.89 0.05 -4.46
CA ALA A 31 9.98 -1.05 -4.21
C ALA A 31 8.61 -0.50 -3.78
N ILE A 32 7.54 -1.10 -4.31
CA ILE A 32 6.14 -0.72 -4.03
C ILE A 32 5.83 -0.68 -2.51
N GLN A 33 6.60 -1.43 -1.72
CA GLN A 33 6.51 -1.56 -0.26
C GLN A 33 7.19 -0.44 0.53
N ALA A 34 8.02 0.41 -0.09
CA ALA A 34 8.79 1.45 0.61
C ALA A 34 7.92 2.62 1.10
N ASP A 35 6.68 2.72 0.61
CA ASP A 35 5.63 3.65 1.06
C ASP A 35 5.98 5.15 1.01
N LYS A 36 7.04 5.51 0.28
CA LYS A 36 7.58 6.87 0.20
C LYS A 36 7.42 7.47 -1.19
N ALA A 37 7.17 8.79 -1.24
CA ALA A 37 7.26 9.55 -2.49
C ALA A 37 8.71 9.83 -2.85
N HIS A 38 9.02 9.77 -4.15
CA HIS A 38 10.37 10.07 -4.67
C HIS A 38 10.34 11.14 -5.75
N PHE A 39 9.23 11.86 -5.84
CA PHE A 39 9.02 12.90 -6.82
C PHE A 39 8.15 14.02 -6.25
N ALA A 40 8.30 15.20 -6.81
CA ALA A 40 7.40 16.34 -6.67
C ALA A 40 6.72 16.60 -8.02
N PHE A 41 5.56 17.23 -8.03
CA PHE A 41 4.81 17.49 -9.26
C PHE A 41 4.09 18.83 -9.21
N GLY A 42 4.36 19.71 -10.17
CA GLY A 42 3.88 21.10 -10.16
C GLY A 42 4.29 21.81 -8.86
N ASP A 43 3.32 22.40 -8.16
CA ASP A 43 3.54 23.09 -6.88
C ASP A 43 3.50 22.15 -5.65
N LEU A 44 3.36 20.83 -5.86
CA LEU A 44 3.26 19.87 -4.77
C LEU A 44 4.63 19.31 -4.41
N ASP A 45 5.07 19.58 -3.19
CA ASP A 45 6.24 18.95 -2.60
C ASP A 45 6.04 17.44 -2.41
N LYS A 46 7.16 16.73 -2.27
CA LYS A 46 7.21 15.28 -2.06
C LYS A 46 6.35 14.83 -0.89
N GLU A 47 6.41 15.56 0.23
CA GLU A 47 5.64 15.22 1.44
C GLU A 47 4.12 15.36 1.23
N THR A 48 3.68 16.36 0.46
CA THR A 48 2.26 16.52 0.13
C THR A 48 1.78 15.42 -0.79
N VAL A 49 2.57 15.04 -1.79
CA VAL A 49 2.27 13.90 -2.67
C VAL A 49 2.12 12.62 -1.85
N GLU A 50 3.05 12.36 -0.92
CA GLU A 50 3.02 11.19 -0.04
C GLU A 50 1.77 11.16 0.85
N ARG A 51 1.51 12.25 1.56
CA ARG A 51 0.35 12.40 2.44
C ARG A 51 -0.96 12.18 1.67
N LYS A 52 -1.07 12.76 0.47
CA LYS A 52 -2.28 12.63 -0.36
C LYS A 52 -2.45 11.23 -0.92
N TRP A 53 -1.35 10.56 -1.26
CA TRP A 53 -1.40 9.16 -1.64
C TRP A 53 -1.88 8.27 -0.48
N HIS A 54 -1.38 8.46 0.75
CA HIS A 54 -1.87 7.75 1.93
C HIS A 54 -3.36 7.98 2.18
N GLU A 55 -3.80 9.24 2.08
CA GLU A 55 -5.21 9.61 2.24
C GLU A 55 -6.09 8.90 1.20
N ALA A 56 -5.69 8.90 -0.07
CA ALA A 56 -6.38 8.23 -1.15
C ALA A 56 -6.40 6.71 -0.97
N HIS A 57 -5.27 6.10 -0.57
CA HIS A 57 -5.15 4.67 -0.31
C HIS A 57 -6.09 4.25 0.82
N ARG A 58 -6.09 4.99 1.95
CA ARG A 58 -7.02 4.78 3.06
C ARG A 58 -8.46 4.91 2.60
N ARG A 59 -8.83 5.95 1.86
CA ARG A 59 -10.20 6.14 1.37
C ARG A 59 -10.65 5.02 0.43
N PHE A 60 -9.73 4.48 -0.38
CA PHE A 60 -10.03 3.40 -1.31
C PHE A 60 -10.38 2.10 -0.58
N TYR A 61 -9.58 1.71 0.42
CA TYR A 61 -9.77 0.46 1.17
C TYR A 61 -10.73 0.59 2.36
N LEU A 62 -10.63 1.68 3.13
CA LEU A 62 -11.47 1.97 4.30
C LEU A 62 -12.77 2.68 3.89
N ARG A 63 -13.61 1.99 3.12
CA ARG A 63 -14.93 2.54 2.73
C ARG A 63 -15.93 2.37 3.88
N PRO A 64 -16.38 3.45 4.55
CA PRO A 64 -17.19 3.33 5.78
C PRO A 64 -18.47 2.51 5.58
N ARG A 65 -19.15 2.72 4.43
CA ARG A 65 -20.36 1.97 4.08
C ARG A 65 -20.12 0.47 3.89
N ARG A 66 -18.95 0.07 3.37
CA ARG A 66 -18.58 -1.34 3.20
C ARG A 66 -18.26 -1.97 4.55
N ILE A 67 -17.52 -1.25 5.39
CA ILE A 67 -17.18 -1.68 6.76
C ILE A 67 -18.46 -1.88 7.58
N ALA A 68 -19.36 -0.88 7.60
CA ALA A 68 -20.61 -0.96 8.33
C ALA A 68 -21.47 -2.17 7.90
N ARG A 69 -21.51 -2.46 6.58
CA ARG A 69 -22.22 -3.64 6.06
C ARG A 69 -21.61 -4.95 6.53
N ILE A 70 -20.29 -5.03 6.67
CA ILE A 70 -19.61 -6.23 7.16
C ILE A 70 -19.92 -6.41 8.65
N VAL A 71 -19.74 -5.36 9.45
CA VAL A 71 -19.97 -5.40 10.89
C VAL A 71 -21.43 -5.72 11.25
N ALA A 72 -22.39 -5.24 10.45
CA ALA A 72 -23.81 -5.52 10.67
C ALA A 72 -24.24 -6.96 10.33
N ARG A 73 -23.39 -7.79 9.68
CA ARG A 73 -23.74 -9.16 9.32
C ARG A 73 -23.55 -10.11 10.50
N LYS A 74 -24.59 -10.90 10.81
CA LYS A 74 -24.52 -11.96 11.83
C LYS A 74 -23.40 -12.97 11.56
N ASP A 75 -23.21 -13.36 10.30
CA ASP A 75 -22.17 -14.30 9.87
C ASP A 75 -20.74 -13.82 10.22
N THR A 76 -20.49 -12.51 10.19
CA THR A 76 -19.20 -11.93 10.56
C THR A 76 -18.85 -12.24 12.02
N TRP A 77 -19.83 -12.19 12.92
CA TRP A 77 -19.63 -12.50 14.33
C TRP A 77 -19.55 -14.00 14.60
N LEU A 78 -20.33 -14.81 13.89
CA LEU A 78 -20.27 -16.27 13.99
C LEU A 78 -18.89 -16.81 13.56
N ARG A 79 -18.29 -16.22 12.52
CA ARG A 79 -16.96 -16.60 12.02
C ARG A 79 -15.81 -15.87 12.70
N PHE A 80 -16.09 -14.89 13.55
CA PHE A 80 -15.06 -14.08 14.20
C PHE A 80 -14.02 -14.91 14.98
N PRO A 81 -14.40 -15.95 15.76
CA PRO A 81 -13.42 -16.79 16.47
C PRO A 81 -12.46 -17.52 15.53
N TYR A 82 -12.95 -17.95 14.35
CA TYR A 82 -12.13 -18.59 13.33
C TYR A 82 -11.08 -17.60 12.79
N TYR A 83 -11.50 -16.39 12.42
CA TYR A 83 -10.57 -15.37 11.94
C TYR A 83 -9.51 -14.99 12.98
N LEU A 84 -9.91 -14.91 14.26
CA LEU A 84 -8.99 -14.65 15.36
C LEU A 84 -7.94 -15.75 15.51
N LYS A 85 -8.35 -17.02 15.44
CA LYS A 85 -7.44 -18.18 15.47
C LYS A 85 -6.47 -18.17 14.28
N THR A 86 -6.97 -17.90 13.08
CA THR A 86 -6.13 -17.82 11.87
C THR A 86 -5.10 -16.70 11.99
N ALA A 87 -5.51 -15.51 12.46
CA ALA A 87 -4.60 -14.39 12.66
C ALA A 87 -3.54 -14.70 13.73
N ALA A 88 -3.93 -15.32 14.85
CA ALA A 88 -3.01 -15.77 15.88
C ALA A 88 -1.99 -16.78 15.33
N ASN A 89 -2.45 -17.77 14.57
CA ASN A 89 -1.56 -18.76 13.94
C ASN A 89 -0.58 -18.12 12.95
N MET A 90 -1.04 -17.16 12.14
CA MET A 90 -0.18 -16.43 11.20
C MET A 90 0.89 -15.62 11.94
N LEU A 91 0.52 -14.89 12.99
CA LEU A 91 1.44 -14.06 13.78
C LEU A 91 2.43 -14.90 14.60
N MET A 92 2.01 -16.07 15.09
CA MET A 92 2.87 -16.99 15.83
C MET A 92 3.67 -17.94 14.92
N GLY A 93 3.50 -17.86 13.59
CA GLY A 93 4.20 -18.75 12.65
C GLY A 93 3.77 -20.22 12.72
N LEU A 94 2.61 -20.51 13.31
CA LEU A 94 2.03 -21.85 13.46
C LEU A 94 1.17 -22.26 12.25
N GLY A 95 1.14 -21.45 11.20
CA GLY A 95 0.46 -21.78 9.94
C GLY A 95 1.27 -22.82 9.18
N GLU A 96 0.69 -24.01 9.03
CA GLU A 96 1.26 -25.19 8.36
C GLU A 96 2.05 -24.82 7.09
N ARG A 97 3.38 -24.83 7.20
CA ARG A 97 4.30 -24.90 6.06
C ARG A 97 4.52 -26.35 5.60
N GLU A 98 3.88 -27.33 6.25
CA GLU A 98 4.11 -28.76 6.01
C GLU A 98 3.52 -29.29 4.70
N ALA A 99 2.51 -28.64 4.11
CA ALA A 99 1.89 -29.14 2.88
C ALA A 99 2.65 -28.77 1.57
N ALA A 100 3.68 -27.93 1.63
CA ALA A 100 4.44 -27.48 0.45
C ALA A 100 5.78 -28.21 0.25
N ALA A 101 6.11 -29.19 1.10
CA ALA A 101 7.39 -29.91 1.11
C ALA A 101 7.26 -31.43 0.89
N ALA A 102 6.08 -31.92 0.48
CA ALA A 102 5.82 -33.33 0.16
C ALA A 102 5.60 -33.55 -1.34
#